data_AF-A0AAJ4X8E2-F1
#
_entry.id   AF-A0AAJ4X8E2-F1
#
_cell.length_a   1.000
_cell.length_b   1.000
_cell.length_c   1.000
_cell.angle_alpha   90.00
_cell.angle_beta   90.00
_cell.angle_gamma   90.00
#
_symmetry.space_group_name_H-M   'P 1'
#
loop_
_entity.id
_entity.type
_entity.pdbx_description
1 polymer ?
#
loop_
_entity_poly.entity_id
_entity_poly.type
_entity_poly.pdbx_seq_one_letter_code
_entity_poly.pdbx_strand_id
1 'polypeptide(L)'
;MSIKPYIQRKLENSLGGLTNFYNIHHRKSDNNMQMEMGIPLNTDIFIVCLINKPEIKIYNLYILREDSKYSIDHKIEELVEKIKKDIL
;
A
#
# COMPACT_ATOMS: atom_id res chain seq x y z
N MET A 1 -11.43 -8.83 -12.39
CA MET A 1 -11.20 -9.03 -10.94
C MET A 1 -10.94 -7.66 -10.33
N SER A 2 -11.63 -7.27 -9.26
CA SER A 2 -11.38 -5.95 -8.65
C SER A 2 -9.98 -5.94 -8.02
N ILE A 3 -9.15 -4.98 -8.41
CA ILE A 3 -7.74 -4.87 -7.99
C ILE A 3 -7.63 -4.55 -6.49
N LYS A 4 -8.61 -3.82 -5.94
CA LYS A 4 -8.66 -3.44 -4.52
C LYS A 4 -8.76 -4.65 -3.57
N PRO A 5 -9.77 -5.54 -3.67
CA PRO A 5 -9.84 -6.72 -2.82
C PRO A 5 -8.61 -7.62 -2.91
N TYR A 6 -7.99 -7.69 -4.09
CA TYR A 6 -6.76 -8.47 -4.30
C TYR A 6 -5.59 -7.91 -3.47
N ILE A 7 -5.28 -6.62 -3.65
CA ILE A 7 -4.18 -5.95 -2.97
C ILE A 7 -4.42 -5.92 -1.46
N GLN A 8 -5.63 -5.55 -1.04
CA GLN A 8 -6.00 -5.46 0.37
C GLN A 8 -5.80 -6.81 1.06
N ARG A 9 -6.32 -7.91 0.50
CA ARG A 9 -6.15 -9.24 1.08
C ARG A 9 -4.68 -9.68 1.14
N LYS A 10 -3.89 -9.34 0.11
CA LYS A 10 -2.46 -9.69 0.10
C LYS A 10 -1.70 -8.93 1.19
N LEU A 11 -1.95 -7.63 1.33
CA LEU A 11 -1.37 -6.82 2.42
C LEU A 11 -1.81 -7.32 3.81
N GLU A 12 -3.11 -7.59 4.02
CA GLU A 12 -3.62 -8.11 5.30
C GLU A 12 -2.95 -9.44 5.67
N ASN A 13 -2.81 -10.37 4.71
CA ASN A 13 -2.13 -11.65 4.93
C ASN A 13 -0.65 -11.47 5.27
N SER A 14 0.04 -10.56 4.58
CA SER A 14 1.47 -10.30 4.82
C SER A 14 1.72 -9.55 6.13
N LEU A 15 0.82 -8.66 6.54
CA LEU A 15 0.95 -7.85 7.76
C LEU A 15 0.41 -8.53 9.00
N GLY A 16 -0.58 -9.42 8.87
CA GLY A 16 -1.18 -10.16 9.99
C GLY A 16 -0.19 -11.03 10.78
N GLY A 17 0.95 -11.38 10.19
CA GLY A 17 2.06 -12.05 10.88
C GLY A 17 3.08 -11.11 11.54
N LEU A 18 2.99 -9.80 11.30
CA LEU A 18 3.98 -8.79 11.72
C LEU A 18 3.47 -7.86 12.81
N THR A 19 2.20 -7.44 12.74
CA THR A 19 1.60 -6.55 13.74
C THR A 19 0.08 -6.73 13.79
N ASN A 20 -0.48 -6.51 14.98
CA ASN A 20 -1.92 -6.55 15.22
C ASN A 20 -2.59 -5.17 15.11
N PHE A 21 -1.81 -4.10 14.95
CA PHE A 21 -2.31 -2.72 14.96
C PHE A 21 -1.95 -2.01 13.65
N TYR A 22 -2.70 -2.33 12.61
CA TYR A 22 -2.59 -1.66 11.32
C TYR A 22 -3.96 -1.30 10.74
N ASN A 23 -3.97 -0.32 9.84
CA ASN A 23 -5.12 0.02 9.03
C ASN A 23 -4.69 0.23 7.57
N ILE A 24 -5.52 -0.20 6.62
CA ILE A 24 -5.27 -0.06 5.19
C ILE A 24 -6.39 0.77 4.57
N HIS A 25 -6.04 1.93 4.06
CA HIS A 25 -6.96 2.80 3.34
C HIS A 25 -6.64 2.79 1.84
N HIS A 26 -7.67 2.76 0.99
CA HIS A 26 -7.50 2.81 -0.45
C HIS A 26 -8.10 4.10 -1.02
N ARG A 27 -7.27 4.88 -1.70
CA ARG A 27 -7.67 6.05 -2.47
C ARG A 27 -7.56 5.74 -3.96
N LYS A 28 -8.70 5.81 -4.65
CA LYS A 28 -8.73 5.70 -6.11
C LYS A 28 -8.00 6.88 -6.74
N SER A 29 -7.44 6.65 -7.93
CA SER A 29 -6.87 7.71 -8.76
C SER A 29 -7.82 8.90 -8.91
N ASP A 30 -7.25 10.10 -8.69
CA ASP A 30 -7.85 11.41 -8.89
C ASP A 30 -6.83 12.27 -9.64
N ASN A 31 -7.13 12.56 -10.92
CA ASN A 31 -6.18 13.20 -11.83
C ASN A 31 -5.76 14.60 -11.35
N ASN A 32 -6.68 15.37 -10.78
CA ASN A 32 -6.39 16.76 -10.37
C ASN A 32 -5.38 16.75 -9.21
N MET A 33 -5.65 15.94 -8.19
CA MET A 33 -4.74 15.79 -7.07
C MET A 33 -3.41 15.16 -7.49
N GLN A 34 -3.43 14.18 -8.39
CA GLN A 34 -2.20 13.50 -8.85
C GLN A 34 -1.25 14.46 -9.55
N MET A 35 -1.78 15.35 -10.38
CA MET A 35 -1.00 16.41 -11.02
C MET A 35 -0.37 17.35 -9.98
N GLU A 36 -1.13 17.76 -8.95
CA GLU A 36 -0.61 18.60 -7.86
C GLU A 36 0.49 17.91 -7.04
N MET A 37 0.38 16.60 -6.83
CA MET A 37 1.32 15.81 -6.01
C MET A 37 2.49 15.23 -6.80
N GLY A 38 2.57 15.45 -8.12
CA GLY A 38 3.58 14.83 -8.99
C GLY A 38 3.47 13.30 -9.07
N ILE A 39 2.29 12.75 -8.77
CA ILE A 39 2.01 11.31 -8.86
C ILE A 39 1.56 11.00 -10.28
N PRO A 40 2.02 9.90 -10.90
CA PRO A 40 1.54 9.50 -12.22
C PRO A 40 0.01 9.39 -12.27
N LEU A 41 -0.57 9.79 -13.40
CA LEU A 41 -2.01 9.65 -13.63
C LEU A 41 -2.44 8.18 -13.56
N ASN A 42 -3.70 7.93 -13.26
CA ASN A 42 -4.25 6.58 -13.13
C ASN A 42 -3.59 5.72 -12.03
N THR A 43 -2.97 6.34 -11.02
CA THR A 43 -2.40 5.62 -9.87
C THR A 43 -3.43 5.42 -8.75
N ASP A 44 -3.75 4.19 -8.38
CA ASP A 44 -4.45 3.89 -7.13
C ASP A 44 -3.43 3.87 -5.97
N ILE A 45 -3.81 4.42 -4.81
CA ILE A 45 -2.93 4.54 -3.65
C ILE A 45 -3.50 3.72 -2.49
N PHE A 46 -2.70 2.79 -1.97
CA PHE A 46 -2.99 2.07 -0.73
C PHE A 46 -2.10 2.64 0.38
N ILE A 47 -2.74 3.18 1.41
CA ILE A 47 -2.09 3.78 2.58
C ILE A 47 -2.15 2.76 3.70
N VAL A 48 -0.99 2.28 4.13
CA VAL A 48 -0.82 1.36 5.25
C VAL A 48 -0.35 2.17 6.46
N CYS A 49 -1.19 2.27 7.47
CA CYS A 49 -0.86 2.90 8.74
C CYS A 49 -0.53 1.82 9.77
N LEU A 50 0.65 1.87 10.36
CA LEU A 50 1.08 1.00 11.46
C LEU A 50 1.14 1.80 12.75
N ILE A 51 0.56 1.24 13.81
CA ILE A 51 0.53 1.86 15.14
C ILE A 51 1.45 1.05 16.06
N ASN A 52 2.70 1.51 16.20
CA ASN A 52 3.69 0.93 17.09
C ASN A 52 4.00 1.93 18.20
N LYS A 53 3.31 1.85 19.36
CA LYS A 53 3.45 2.84 20.43
C LYS A 53 4.93 3.09 20.80
N PRO A 54 5.41 4.34 20.80
CA PRO A 54 4.66 5.61 20.73
C PRO A 54 4.46 6.21 19.32
N GLU A 55 4.89 5.54 18.25
CA GLU A 55 4.94 6.08 16.90
C GLU A 55 3.82 5.55 15.98
N ILE A 56 3.39 6.40 15.05
CA ILE A 56 2.55 6.00 13.91
C ILE A 56 3.43 6.09 12.67
N LYS A 57 3.59 4.98 11.94
CA LYS A 57 4.32 4.95 10.67
C LYS A 57 3.31 4.79 9.53
N ILE A 58 3.46 5.59 8.48
CA ILE A 58 2.57 5.59 7.32
C ILE A 58 3.38 5.20 6.09
N TYR A 59 2.86 4.25 5.32
CA TYR A 59 3.46 3.77 4.09
C TYR A 59 2.46 3.87 2.96
N ASN A 60 2.92 4.33 1.80
CA ASN A 60 2.11 4.45 0.60
C ASN A 60 2.56 3.42 -0.44
N LEU A 61 1.61 2.70 -0.99
CA LEU A 61 1.77 1.81 -2.14
C LEU A 61 1.07 2.41 -3.34
N TYR A 62 1.84 2.68 -4.40
CA TYR A 62 1.36 3.29 -5.63
C TYR A 62 1.20 2.20 -6.71
N ILE A 63 -0.03 2.03 -7.20
CA ILE A 63 -0.37 1.03 -8.20
C ILE A 63 -0.94 1.73 -9.42
N LEU A 64 -0.24 1.62 -10.55
CA LEU A 64 -0.75 2.10 -11.82
C LEU A 64 -1.86 1.16 -12.29
N ARG A 65 -2.91 1.70 -12.93
CA ARG A 65 -3.99 0.86 -13.49
C ARG A 65 -3.47 -0.17 -14.50
N GLU A 66 -2.40 0.16 -15.21
CA GLU A 66 -1.72 -0.69 -16.18
C GLU A 66 -0.72 -1.68 -15.55
N ASP A 67 -0.49 -1.64 -14.23
CA ASP A 67 0.43 -2.58 -13.58
C ASP A 67 -0.06 -4.02 -13.78
N SER A 68 0.85 -4.88 -14.25
CA SER A 68 0.60 -6.31 -14.30
C SER A 68 0.50 -6.89 -12.88
N LYS A 69 -0.20 -8.02 -12.73
CA LYS A 69 -0.29 -8.73 -11.44
C LYS A 69 1.09 -9.00 -10.83
N TYR A 70 2.06 -9.38 -11.66
CA TYR A 70 3.44 -9.61 -11.22
C TYR A 70 4.10 -8.34 -10.68
N SER A 71 3.91 -7.20 -11.34
CA SER A 71 4.41 -5.90 -10.85
C SER A 71 3.78 -5.51 -9.52
N ILE A 72 2.46 -5.68 -9.40
CA ILE A 72 1.73 -5.43 -8.15
C ILE A 72 2.27 -6.31 -7.03
N ASP A 73 2.48 -7.60 -7.32
CA ASP A 73 2.99 -8.56 -6.36
C ASP A 73 4.36 -8.15 -5.83
N HIS A 74 5.26 -7.75 -6.72
CA HIS A 74 6.59 -7.27 -6.37
C HIS A 74 6.56 -6.00 -5.51
N LYS A 75 5.75 -5.00 -5.90
CA LYS A 75 5.61 -3.75 -5.12
C LYS A 75 5.06 -3.99 -3.71
N ILE A 76 4.12 -4.94 -3.56
CA ILE A 76 3.60 -5.34 -2.24
C ILE A 76 4.71 -5.97 -1.39
N GLU A 77 5.51 -6.86 -1.99
CA GLU A 77 6.63 -7.52 -1.30
C GLU A 77 7.69 -6.50 -0.86
N GLU A 78 8.08 -5.56 -1.73
CA GLU A 78 9.00 -4.47 -1.37
C GLU A 78 8.49 -3.63 -0.19
N LEU A 79 7.20 -3.28 -0.21
CA LEU A 79 6.57 -2.54 0.90
C LEU A 79 6.61 -3.32 2.20
N VAL A 80 6.26 -4.60 2.14
CA VAL A 80 6.25 -5.48 3.32
C VAL A 80 7.66 -5.66 3.88
N GLU A 81 8.67 -5.85 3.03
CA GLU A 81 10.07 -5.94 3.46
C GLU A 81 10.57 -4.63 4.08
N LYS A 82 10.15 -3.48 3.54
CA LYS A 82 10.42 -2.18 4.17
C LYS A 82 9.78 -2.09 5.55
N ILE A 83 8.50 -2.45 5.66
CA ILE A 83 7.76 -2.46 6.93
C ILE A 83 8.46 -3.37 7.95
N LYS A 84 8.87 -4.58 7.56
CA LYS A 84 9.59 -5.51 8.45
C LYS A 84 10.86 -4.88 9.03
N LYS A 85 11.68 -4.24 8.20
CA LYS A 85 12.91 -3.56 8.61
C LYS A 85 12.66 -2.38 9.54
N ASP A 86 11.49 -1.75 9.45
CA ASP A 86 11.13 -0.61 10.27
C ASP A 86 10.49 -1.01 11.61
N ILE A 87 10.05 -2.28 11.76
CA ILE A 87 9.46 -2.83 12.99
C ILE A 87 10.48 -3.66 13.79
N LEU A 88 11.31 -4.46 13.11
CA LEU A 88 12.31 -5.37 13.69
C LEU A 88 13.67 -4.67 13.83
#